data_AF-A0A815AQP4-F1
#
_entry.id   AF-A0A815AQP4-F1
#
_cell.length_a   1.000
_cell.length_b   1.000
_cell.length_c   1.000
_cell.angle_alpha   90.00
_cell.angle_beta   90.00
_cell.angle_gamma   90.00
#
_symmetry.space_group_name_H-M   'P 1'
#
loop_
_entity.id
_entity.type
_entity.pdbx_description
1 polymer ?
#
loop_
_entity_poly.entity_id
_entity_poly.type
_entity_poly.pdbx_seq_one_letter_code
_entity_poly.pdbx_strand_id
1 'polypeptide(L)'
;MLDVQHLLNWSYLRRTVDGWLPTKTYALNLDRQSQFKKVNGISFNINTGKIKFLLQVAQSKEHGLFDANDVQEVLTKGITNSLFTLDQPAVEFPSHPFQEMRYGPSSLSKTNFLSTLLHADYLLKMISTGVEVCSGPPFQIRDASDGFMKRLPEWLQEELKPIDERNDCAIMNSVHRFWIEAGEIAYQHQFDENNNIITYYLDDVPMHVKKQLMQYDEQGNLIDDVSELDDDHSPEGEFTQAFTRYYDQIGSYFPELLRLKELLKLGVLLLFIRSTFENIQKYINNINIEFHSINDYLQRIRNQITYPCETDSEINRIFNSCLSDQNISYSQVPYEQINELKTKIRSQLIEADKSNLKKVTEDICEACHCAHQTATIKTLVLNWLLYNQKVELISFIVHSLETYKREQYSSLGDNCLYGSPS
;
A
#
# COMPACT_ATOMS: atom_id res chain seq x y z
N MET A 1 8.83 -2.56 32.42
CA MET A 1 9.93 -2.79 31.45
C MET A 1 9.63 -4.08 30.70
N LEU A 2 9.22 -3.98 29.43
CA LEU A 2 9.21 -5.15 28.55
C LEU A 2 10.68 -5.42 28.23
N ASP A 3 11.19 -6.46 28.89
CA ASP A 3 12.59 -6.71 29.22
C ASP A 3 13.48 -6.84 27.98
N VAL A 4 14.54 -6.01 27.87
CA VAL A 4 15.62 -6.19 26.88
C VAL A 4 16.10 -7.65 26.89
N GLN A 5 16.14 -8.27 28.08
CA GLN A 5 16.43 -9.68 28.28
C GLN A 5 15.59 -10.63 27.40
N HIS A 6 14.30 -10.35 27.24
CA HIS A 6 13.41 -11.19 26.45
C HIS A 6 13.76 -11.10 24.96
N LEU A 7 14.01 -9.89 24.48
CA LEU A 7 14.36 -9.63 23.08
C LEU A 7 15.79 -10.10 22.76
N LEU A 8 16.70 -10.16 23.73
CA LEU A 8 18.04 -10.73 23.54
C LEU A 8 18.02 -12.21 23.17
N ASN A 9 17.00 -12.94 23.61
CA ASN A 9 16.77 -14.35 23.30
C ASN A 9 15.78 -14.55 22.15
N TRP A 10 15.76 -13.62 21.19
CA TRP A 10 14.90 -13.67 20.00
C TRP A 10 15.15 -14.94 19.18
N SER A 11 14.08 -15.67 18.88
CA SER A 11 14.14 -17.00 18.27
C SER A 11 14.69 -17.03 16.84
N TYR A 12 14.64 -15.91 16.11
CA TYR A 12 15.18 -15.83 14.75
C TYR A 12 16.71 -15.73 14.76
N LEU A 13 17.30 -15.22 15.84
CA LEU A 13 18.74 -15.11 15.98
C LEU A 13 19.30 -16.39 16.62
N ARG A 14 20.19 -17.07 15.91
CA ARG A 14 20.89 -18.24 16.46
C ARG A 14 21.97 -17.78 17.42
N ARG A 15 21.96 -18.35 18.62
CA ARG A 15 23.02 -18.19 19.63
C ARG A 15 23.62 -19.55 19.98
N THR A 16 24.83 -19.54 20.52
CA THR A 16 25.41 -20.74 21.13
C THR A 16 24.62 -21.13 22.38
N VAL A 17 24.85 -22.34 22.90
CA VAL A 17 24.22 -22.81 24.15
C VAL A 17 24.49 -21.84 25.30
N ASP A 18 25.67 -21.21 25.31
CA ASP A 18 26.08 -20.27 26.34
C ASP A 18 25.59 -18.83 26.09
N GLY A 19 24.83 -18.55 25.02
CA GLY A 19 24.24 -17.23 24.75
C GLY A 19 25.09 -16.29 23.88
N TRP A 20 26.21 -16.77 23.33
CA TRP A 20 27.08 -15.98 22.45
C TRP A 20 26.57 -15.94 21.01
N LEU A 21 26.96 -14.91 20.27
CA LEU A 21 26.79 -14.93 18.82
C LEU A 21 27.74 -15.97 18.20
N PRO A 22 27.31 -16.68 17.14
CA PRO A 22 28.15 -17.66 16.45
C PRO A 22 29.45 -17.03 15.89
N THR A 23 30.52 -17.81 15.74
CA THR A 23 31.75 -17.34 15.06
C THR A 23 31.71 -17.59 13.55
N LYS A 24 30.71 -18.32 13.06
CA LYS A 24 30.48 -18.61 11.65
C LYS A 24 29.25 -17.85 11.15
N THR A 25 29.16 -17.70 9.83
CA THR A 25 27.95 -17.21 9.17
C THR A 25 26.74 -18.05 9.56
N TYR A 26 25.59 -17.39 9.69
CA TYR A 26 24.33 -18.04 9.99
C TYR A 26 23.19 -17.43 9.19
N ALA A 27 22.10 -18.20 9.12
CA ALA A 27 20.83 -17.77 8.60
C ALA A 27 19.86 -17.50 9.74
N LEU A 28 18.97 -16.52 9.54
CA LEU A 28 17.85 -16.31 10.46
C LEU A 28 16.98 -17.56 10.53
N ASN A 29 16.57 -17.91 11.74
CA ASN A 29 15.69 -19.06 11.99
C ASN A 29 14.22 -18.66 11.80
N LEU A 30 13.84 -18.45 10.53
CA LEU A 30 12.46 -18.11 10.15
C LEU A 30 11.58 -19.38 10.13
N ASP A 31 10.42 -19.34 10.78
CA ASP A 31 9.60 -20.51 11.12
C ASP A 31 8.84 -21.16 9.94
N ARG A 32 8.87 -20.61 8.72
CA ARG A 32 7.92 -20.97 7.65
C ARG A 32 8.51 -21.32 6.28
N GLN A 33 7.69 -22.00 5.46
CA GLN A 33 8.02 -22.51 4.12
C GLN A 33 8.28 -21.40 3.07
N SER A 34 7.67 -20.23 3.22
CA SER A 34 7.87 -19.10 2.30
C SER A 34 8.71 -18.01 2.97
N GLN A 35 10.02 -18.05 2.70
CA GLN A 35 10.97 -17.03 3.13
C GLN A 35 11.29 -16.12 1.95
N PHE A 36 11.42 -14.84 2.23
CA PHE A 36 11.67 -13.81 1.24
C PHE A 36 13.04 -13.18 1.47
N LYS A 37 13.72 -12.89 0.36
CA LYS A 37 15.00 -12.19 0.35
C LYS A 37 14.82 -10.69 0.17
N LYS A 38 13.78 -10.26 -0.57
CA LYS A 38 13.63 -8.85 -0.95
C LYS A 38 12.17 -8.45 -1.14
N VAL A 39 11.85 -7.22 -0.76
CA VAL A 39 10.63 -6.50 -1.12
C VAL A 39 10.93 -5.67 -2.37
N ASN A 40 10.35 -6.05 -3.51
CA ASN A 40 10.54 -5.33 -4.77
C ASN A 40 9.47 -4.26 -4.99
N GLY A 41 8.30 -4.36 -4.38
CA GLY A 41 7.21 -3.43 -4.67
C GLY A 41 5.81 -3.95 -4.41
N ILE A 42 4.84 -3.27 -5.01
CA ILE A 42 3.40 -3.54 -4.90
C ILE A 42 2.71 -3.21 -6.23
N SER A 43 1.73 -4.02 -6.62
CA SER A 43 0.86 -3.74 -7.76
C SER A 43 -0.60 -3.70 -7.34
N PHE A 44 -1.32 -2.73 -7.90
CA PHE A 44 -2.74 -2.48 -7.68
C PHE A 44 -3.49 -2.70 -8.98
N ASN A 45 -4.48 -3.58 -8.98
CA ASN A 45 -5.43 -3.65 -10.08
C ASN A 45 -6.59 -2.69 -9.79
N ILE A 46 -6.70 -1.59 -10.54
CA ILE A 46 -7.67 -0.52 -10.30
C ILE A 46 -9.11 -1.02 -10.45
N ASN A 47 -9.35 -1.97 -11.38
CA ASN A 47 -10.69 -2.47 -11.65
C ASN A 47 -11.21 -3.38 -10.53
N THR A 48 -10.33 -4.18 -9.91
CA THR A 48 -10.72 -5.22 -8.93
C THR A 48 -10.33 -4.88 -7.49
N GLY A 49 -9.43 -3.92 -7.28
CA GLY A 49 -8.91 -3.54 -5.97
C GLY A 49 -7.93 -4.57 -5.42
N LYS A 50 -7.56 -5.57 -6.23
CA LYS A 50 -6.59 -6.59 -5.82
C LYS A 50 -5.22 -5.97 -5.68
N ILE A 51 -4.64 -6.18 -4.51
CA ILE A 51 -3.26 -5.82 -4.18
C ILE A 51 -2.40 -7.07 -4.30
N LYS A 52 -1.27 -6.95 -4.98
CA LYS A 52 -0.25 -8.00 -5.03
C LYS A 52 1.09 -7.44 -4.59
N PHE A 53 1.66 -8.07 -3.57
CA PHE A 53 3.01 -7.78 -3.11
C PHE A 53 4.02 -8.43 -4.05
N LEU A 54 5.00 -7.64 -4.49
CA LEU A 54 6.10 -8.12 -5.33
C LEU A 54 7.26 -8.49 -4.41
N LEU A 55 7.22 -9.71 -3.86
CA LEU A 55 8.25 -10.23 -2.96
C LEU A 55 9.14 -11.23 -3.69
N GLN A 56 10.46 -11.10 -3.53
CA GLN A 56 11.42 -12.05 -4.05
C GLN A 56 11.59 -13.20 -3.06
N VAL A 57 11.20 -14.40 -3.47
CA VAL A 57 11.41 -15.63 -2.69
C VAL A 57 12.91 -15.92 -2.56
N ALA A 58 13.34 -16.32 -1.37
CA ALA A 58 14.71 -16.74 -1.12
C ALA A 58 15.02 -18.06 -1.83
N GLN A 59 16.16 -18.14 -2.54
CA GLN A 59 16.57 -19.35 -3.26
C GLN A 59 16.91 -20.52 -2.32
N SER A 60 17.34 -20.20 -1.11
CA SER A 60 17.59 -21.16 -0.03
C SER A 60 17.22 -20.53 1.30
N LYS A 61 17.06 -21.35 2.35
CA LYS A 61 16.79 -20.87 3.71
C LYS A 61 17.86 -19.92 4.24
N GLU A 62 19.08 -20.03 3.71
CA GLU A 62 20.21 -19.19 4.14
C GLU A 62 20.10 -17.74 3.68
N HIS A 63 19.30 -17.48 2.66
CA HIS A 63 19.10 -16.15 2.09
C HIS A 63 17.76 -15.52 2.50
N GLY A 64 16.99 -16.17 3.37
CA GLY A 64 15.74 -15.66 3.90
C GLY A 64 16.00 -14.52 4.88
N LEU A 65 15.43 -13.34 4.61
CA LEU A 65 15.52 -12.17 5.48
C LEU A 65 14.22 -11.92 6.24
N PHE A 66 13.07 -12.23 5.65
CA PHE A 66 11.75 -12.07 6.27
C PHE A 66 10.77 -13.13 5.78
N ASP A 67 9.63 -13.26 6.44
CA ASP A 67 8.59 -14.23 6.09
C ASP A 67 7.19 -13.58 6.02
N ALA A 68 6.17 -14.40 5.77
CA ALA A 68 4.79 -13.93 5.68
C ALA A 68 4.24 -13.37 7.01
N ASN A 69 4.78 -13.79 8.17
CA ASN A 69 4.38 -13.21 9.45
C ASN A 69 4.87 -11.78 9.55
N ASP A 70 6.09 -11.49 9.09
CA ASP A 70 6.63 -10.15 9.09
C ASP A 70 5.78 -9.20 8.22
N VAL A 71 5.35 -9.67 7.04
CA VAL A 71 4.41 -8.92 6.18
C VAL A 71 3.09 -8.66 6.91
N GLN A 72 2.49 -9.69 7.50
CA GLN A 72 1.25 -9.55 8.24
C GLN A 72 1.39 -8.61 9.44
N GLU A 73 2.49 -8.73 10.18
CA GLU A 73 2.81 -7.94 11.36
C GLU A 73 2.90 -6.45 11.02
N VAL A 74 3.68 -6.09 10.00
CA VAL A 74 3.85 -4.69 9.55
C VAL A 74 2.51 -4.10 9.10
N LEU A 75 1.74 -4.82 8.28
CA LEU A 75 0.47 -4.34 7.75
C LEU A 75 -0.59 -4.18 8.84
N THR A 76 -0.80 -5.22 9.67
CA THR A 76 -1.87 -5.24 10.68
C THR A 76 -1.60 -4.29 11.84
N LYS A 77 -0.34 -4.14 12.25
CA LYS A 77 0.06 -3.17 13.29
C LYS A 77 0.25 -1.76 12.74
N GLY A 78 0.17 -1.58 11.43
CA GLY A 78 0.22 -0.27 10.81
C GLY A 78 1.59 0.40 10.91
N ILE A 79 2.68 -0.38 10.87
CA ILE A 79 4.05 0.10 11.07
C ILE A 79 4.55 0.73 9.76
N THR A 80 4.71 2.05 9.75
CA THR A 80 5.18 2.79 8.56
C THR A 80 6.54 3.47 8.76
N ASN A 81 6.99 3.56 10.00
CA ASN A 81 8.28 4.11 10.41
C ASN A 81 8.74 3.38 11.68
N SER A 82 10.00 3.61 12.04
CA SER A 82 10.60 3.06 13.25
C SER A 82 11.69 3.97 13.79
N LEU A 83 11.72 4.10 15.12
CA LEU A 83 12.78 4.72 15.90
C LEU A 83 13.14 3.75 17.02
N PHE A 84 14.43 3.64 17.31
CA PHE A 84 14.95 2.76 18.33
C PHE A 84 16.20 3.37 18.96
N THR A 85 16.31 3.29 20.27
CA THR A 85 17.53 3.62 21.02
C THR A 85 17.60 2.80 22.30
N LEU A 86 18.83 2.65 22.81
CA LEU A 86 19.09 2.17 24.16
C LEU A 86 19.80 3.27 24.93
N ASP A 87 19.12 3.80 25.94
CA ASP A 87 19.63 4.83 26.82
C ASP A 87 20.23 4.21 28.10
N GLN A 88 20.84 5.03 28.96
CA GLN A 88 21.33 4.54 30.25
C GLN A 88 20.22 3.84 31.06
N PRO A 89 20.55 2.89 31.95
CA PRO A 89 19.57 2.29 32.84
C PRO A 89 18.73 3.34 33.55
N ALA A 90 17.46 3.04 33.78
CA ALA A 90 16.55 3.95 34.46
C ALA A 90 17.13 4.37 35.82
N VAL A 91 16.88 5.63 36.21
CA VAL A 91 17.44 6.22 37.45
C VAL A 91 17.07 5.39 38.69
N GLU A 92 15.94 4.71 38.66
CA GLU A 92 15.46 3.82 39.72
C GLU A 92 16.27 2.52 39.84
N PHE A 93 17.01 2.13 38.81
CA PHE A 93 17.79 0.89 38.73
C PHE A 93 19.18 1.11 38.11
N PRO A 94 20.06 1.91 38.75
CA PRO A 94 21.35 2.30 38.16
C PRO A 94 22.32 1.12 37.99
N SER A 95 22.17 0.06 38.79
CA SER A 95 22.98 -1.17 38.68
C SER A 95 22.37 -2.22 37.74
N HIS A 96 21.30 -1.90 37.01
CA HIS A 96 20.65 -2.86 36.13
C HIS A 96 21.53 -3.14 34.90
N PRO A 97 21.74 -4.41 34.52
CA PRO A 97 22.66 -4.77 33.43
C PRO A 97 22.14 -4.36 32.05
N PHE A 98 20.86 -4.01 31.93
CA PHE A 98 20.24 -3.61 30.67
C PHE A 98 19.98 -2.12 30.61
N GLN A 99 20.34 -1.56 29.46
CA GLN A 99 19.98 -0.21 29.02
C GLN A 99 18.46 -0.02 28.93
N GLU A 100 17.99 1.21 29.10
CA GLU A 100 16.59 1.54 28.89
C GLU A 100 16.28 1.55 27.39
N MET A 101 15.45 0.60 26.94
CA MET A 101 15.02 0.54 25.55
C MET A 101 13.88 1.52 25.28
N ARG A 102 14.09 2.43 24.32
CA ARG A 102 13.05 3.34 23.80
C ARG A 102 12.83 3.09 22.33
N TYR A 103 11.57 3.09 21.93
CA TYR A 103 11.20 2.85 20.55
C TYR A 103 9.89 3.56 20.19
N GLY A 104 9.72 3.83 18.90
CA GLY A 104 8.50 4.38 18.34
C GLY A 104 8.29 3.88 16.91
N PRO A 105 7.05 3.71 16.45
CA PRO A 105 5.79 3.86 17.17
C PRO A 105 5.54 2.72 18.17
N SER A 106 4.59 2.90 19.09
CA SER A 106 4.21 1.87 20.08
C SER A 106 3.69 0.57 19.45
N SER A 107 3.25 0.62 18.18
CA SER A 107 2.85 -0.56 17.41
C SER A 107 4.00 -1.54 17.14
N LEU A 108 5.26 -1.11 17.24
CA LEU A 108 6.45 -1.98 17.25
C LEU A 108 6.50 -2.90 18.47
N SER A 109 5.73 -2.66 19.52
CA SER A 109 5.77 -3.51 20.71
C SER A 109 5.43 -4.97 20.37
N LYS A 110 6.26 -5.89 20.87
CA LYS A 110 6.12 -7.35 20.67
C LYS A 110 6.11 -7.72 19.19
N THR A 111 7.05 -7.17 18.43
CA THR A 111 7.22 -7.45 17.01
C THR A 111 8.60 -8.02 16.71
N ASN A 112 8.71 -8.82 15.66
CA ASN A 112 10.01 -9.22 15.14
C ASN A 112 10.77 -8.02 14.57
N PHE A 113 10.06 -6.97 14.15
CA PHE A 113 10.66 -5.70 13.76
C PHE A 113 11.42 -5.05 14.93
N LEU A 114 10.80 -4.92 16.11
CA LEU A 114 11.47 -4.39 17.30
C LEU A 114 12.67 -5.23 17.71
N SER A 115 12.56 -6.56 17.66
CA SER A 115 13.71 -7.45 17.89
C SER A 115 14.84 -7.18 16.90
N THR A 116 14.51 -7.00 15.61
CA THR A 116 15.50 -6.68 14.56
C THR A 116 16.21 -5.37 14.85
N LEU A 117 15.46 -4.32 15.27
CA LEU A 117 16.03 -3.03 15.66
C LEU A 117 17.00 -3.16 16.83
N LEU A 118 16.63 -3.90 17.87
CA LEU A 118 17.50 -4.17 19.02
C LEU A 118 18.80 -4.86 18.60
N HIS A 119 18.72 -5.93 17.82
CA HIS A 119 19.92 -6.70 17.45
C HIS A 119 20.82 -5.94 16.49
N ALA A 120 20.27 -5.14 15.58
CA ALA A 120 21.04 -4.24 14.72
C ALA A 120 21.80 -3.18 15.54
N ASP A 121 21.14 -2.57 16.53
CA ASP A 121 21.76 -1.58 17.43
C ASP A 121 22.82 -2.22 18.33
N TYR A 122 22.56 -3.43 18.86
CA TYR A 122 23.54 -4.20 19.62
C TYR A 122 24.77 -4.52 18.77
N LEU A 123 24.60 -4.97 17.52
CA LEU A 123 25.71 -5.24 16.62
C LEU A 123 26.54 -3.97 16.39
N LEU A 124 25.89 -2.84 16.10
CA LEU A 124 26.58 -1.56 15.93
C LEU A 124 27.46 -1.23 17.14
N LYS A 125 26.91 -1.35 18.35
CA LYS A 125 27.61 -1.04 19.61
C LYS A 125 28.72 -2.03 19.94
N MET A 126 28.50 -3.32 19.73
CA MET A 126 29.52 -4.34 20.01
C MET A 126 30.68 -4.24 19.01
N ILE A 127 30.42 -3.88 17.75
CA ILE A 127 31.47 -3.65 16.76
C ILE A 127 32.22 -2.36 17.08
N SER A 128 31.52 -1.26 17.41
CA SER A 128 32.16 0.03 17.69
C SER A 128 33.04 0.02 18.94
N THR A 129 32.66 -0.76 19.95
CA THR A 129 33.39 -0.87 21.23
C THR A 129 34.36 -2.05 21.30
N GLY A 130 34.32 -2.98 20.34
CA GLY A 130 35.12 -4.20 20.40
C GLY A 130 34.70 -5.20 21.49
N VAL A 131 33.55 -5.00 22.15
CA VAL A 131 33.08 -5.84 23.24
C VAL A 131 31.81 -6.59 22.83
N GLU A 132 31.85 -7.93 22.88
CA GLU A 132 30.65 -8.76 22.76
C GLU A 132 30.04 -9.05 24.12
N VAL A 133 28.72 -8.92 24.23
CA VAL A 133 27.95 -9.25 25.44
C VAL A 133 27.13 -10.51 25.22
N CYS A 134 27.25 -11.47 26.13
CA CYS A 134 26.44 -12.69 26.15
C CYS A 134 24.96 -12.38 26.46
N SER A 135 24.01 -13.08 25.81
CA SER A 135 22.56 -12.89 26.06
C SER A 135 22.03 -13.55 27.32
N GLY A 136 22.80 -14.46 27.94
CA GLY A 136 22.39 -15.21 29.12
C GLY A 136 23.09 -14.70 30.38
N PRO A 137 22.42 -14.75 31.56
CA PRO A 137 23.07 -14.42 32.83
C PRO A 137 24.27 -15.36 33.07
N PRO A 138 25.41 -14.86 33.57
CA PRO A 138 25.63 -13.54 34.17
C PRO A 138 26.03 -12.42 33.18
N PHE A 139 25.65 -12.52 31.91
CA PHE A 139 25.91 -11.53 30.85
C PHE A 139 27.41 -11.23 30.70
N GLN A 140 28.19 -12.31 30.58
CA GLN A 140 29.62 -12.22 30.41
C GLN A 140 29.98 -11.36 29.20
N ILE A 141 31.11 -10.68 29.28
CA ILE A 141 31.70 -9.94 28.17
C ILE A 141 32.94 -10.67 27.66
N ARG A 142 33.20 -10.54 26.35
CA ARG A 142 34.45 -10.98 25.73
C ARG A 142 34.84 -10.00 24.63
N ASP A 143 36.10 -10.08 24.22
CA ASP A 143 36.57 -9.36 23.04
C ASP A 143 35.80 -9.84 21.80
N ALA A 144 35.25 -8.89 21.03
CA ALA A 144 34.49 -9.16 19.82
C ALA A 144 35.36 -9.83 18.75
N SER A 145 36.66 -9.49 18.69
CA SER A 145 37.66 -10.10 17.80
C SER A 145 37.84 -11.58 18.08
N ASP A 146 37.67 -11.99 19.35
CA ASP A 146 37.70 -13.39 19.75
C ASP A 146 36.39 -14.13 19.53
N GLY A 147 35.31 -13.36 19.38
CA GLY A 147 33.95 -13.82 19.25
C GLY A 147 33.38 -13.67 17.85
N PHE A 148 32.25 -12.98 17.76
CA PHE A 148 31.44 -12.95 16.54
C PHE A 148 32.14 -12.32 15.34
N MET A 149 33.14 -11.45 15.53
CA MET A 149 33.87 -10.79 14.44
C MET A 149 34.72 -11.75 13.62
N LYS A 150 35.08 -12.93 14.16
CA LYS A 150 35.79 -14.01 13.43
C LYS A 150 35.05 -14.49 12.17
N ARG A 151 33.77 -14.17 12.04
CA ARG A 151 32.98 -14.50 10.85
C ARG A 151 33.31 -13.62 9.64
N LEU A 152 33.81 -12.41 9.89
CA LEU A 152 34.13 -11.45 8.85
C LEU A 152 35.47 -11.81 8.20
N PRO A 153 35.68 -11.51 6.92
CA PRO A 153 37.00 -11.63 6.31
C PRO A 153 37.96 -10.62 6.94
N GLU A 154 39.25 -10.95 7.00
CA GLU A 154 40.29 -10.15 7.68
C GLU A 154 40.28 -8.68 7.26
N TRP A 155 40.14 -8.40 5.96
CA TRP A 155 40.09 -7.03 5.45
C TRP A 155 38.90 -6.24 6.01
N LEU A 156 37.75 -6.88 6.25
CA LEU A 156 36.57 -6.22 6.80
C LEU A 156 36.65 -6.08 8.32
N GLN A 157 37.35 -7.00 9.00
CA GLN A 157 37.69 -6.83 10.41
C GLN A 157 38.60 -5.61 10.61
N GLU A 158 39.58 -5.43 9.71
CA GLU A 158 40.50 -4.27 9.72
C GLU A 158 39.74 -2.94 9.52
N GLU A 159 38.83 -2.87 8.54
CA GLU A 159 37.99 -1.69 8.29
C GLU A 159 37.02 -1.38 9.45
N LEU A 160 36.64 -2.39 10.22
CA LEU A 160 35.71 -2.30 11.35
C LEU A 160 36.39 -2.42 12.71
N LYS A 161 37.67 -2.09 12.79
CA LYS A 161 38.37 -2.01 14.06
C LYS A 161 37.57 -1.18 15.08
N PRO A 162 37.49 -1.64 16.34
CA PRO A 162 36.93 -0.88 17.44
C PRO A 162 37.52 0.52 17.50
N ILE A 163 36.74 1.48 18.00
CA ILE A 163 37.12 2.89 18.01
C ILE A 163 38.44 3.10 18.77
N ASP A 164 38.63 2.42 19.89
CA ASP A 164 39.81 2.49 20.75
C ASP A 164 41.07 1.83 20.17
N GLU A 165 40.92 1.04 19.11
CA GLU A 165 42.03 0.38 18.38
C GLU A 165 42.44 1.15 17.12
N ARG A 166 41.77 2.26 16.79
CA ARG A 166 42.10 3.11 15.63
C ARG A 166 43.23 4.07 15.96
N ASN A 167 43.93 4.53 14.92
CA ASN A 167 45.00 5.51 15.09
C ASN A 167 44.42 6.84 15.63
N ASP A 168 45.22 7.61 16.37
CA ASP A 168 44.85 8.94 16.91
C ASP A 168 43.75 8.97 18.00
N CYS A 169 43.56 7.89 18.78
CA CYS A 169 42.74 7.87 20.02
C CYS A 169 43.28 8.75 21.18
N ALA A 170 43.82 9.92 20.89
CA ALA A 170 44.36 10.85 21.88
C ALA A 170 43.27 11.51 22.75
N ILE A 171 41.98 11.40 22.38
CA ILE A 171 40.86 11.93 23.16
C ILE A 171 40.29 10.81 24.05
N MET A 172 41.04 10.42 25.08
CA MET A 172 40.44 9.74 26.23
C MET A 172 39.42 10.71 26.85
N ASN A 173 38.11 10.43 26.71
CA ASN A 173 36.94 11.01 27.42
C ASN A 173 35.82 11.63 26.53
N SER A 174 35.84 11.49 25.20
CA SER A 174 34.66 11.84 24.38
C SER A 174 33.69 10.66 24.30
N VAL A 175 32.41 10.88 24.63
CA VAL A 175 31.36 9.87 24.50
C VAL A 175 30.56 10.16 23.23
N HIS A 176 30.37 9.16 22.38
CA HIS A 176 29.59 9.28 21.15
C HIS A 176 28.37 8.36 21.17
N ARG A 177 27.22 8.87 20.70
CA ARG A 177 26.08 8.04 20.34
C ARG A 177 26.22 7.62 18.88
N PHE A 178 25.92 6.35 18.58
CA PHE A 178 25.85 5.82 17.22
C PHE A 178 24.45 5.31 16.94
N TRP A 179 23.97 5.48 15.71
CA TRP A 179 22.72 4.90 15.25
C TRP A 179 22.77 4.57 13.76
N ILE A 180 21.84 3.72 13.32
CA ILE A 180 21.61 3.42 11.91
C ILE A 180 20.43 4.26 11.45
N GLU A 181 20.64 5.04 10.40
CA GLU A 181 19.64 5.84 9.72
C GLU A 181 19.39 5.29 8.32
N ALA A 182 18.12 5.09 7.98
CA ALA A 182 17.71 4.74 6.63
C ALA A 182 17.54 6.02 5.80
N GLY A 183 18.17 6.06 4.63
CA GLY A 183 18.00 7.10 3.64
C GLY A 183 16.68 6.99 2.87
N GLU A 184 16.51 7.87 1.89
CA GLU A 184 15.31 7.91 1.06
C GLU A 184 15.18 6.65 0.19
N ILE A 185 14.01 6.02 0.23
CA ILE A 185 13.67 4.86 -0.59
C ILE A 185 13.09 5.38 -1.90
N ALA A 186 13.91 5.46 -2.94
CA ALA A 186 13.47 5.78 -4.28
C ALA A 186 12.49 4.71 -4.81
N TYR A 187 11.54 5.15 -5.64
CA TYR A 187 10.59 4.25 -6.28
C TYR A 187 10.26 4.70 -7.69
N GLN A 188 9.90 3.74 -8.52
CA GLN A 188 9.42 3.94 -9.89
C GLN A 188 8.02 3.37 -10.02
N HIS A 189 7.21 3.90 -10.93
CA HIS A 189 5.89 3.33 -11.21
C HIS A 189 5.70 3.05 -12.70
N GLN A 190 4.93 2.00 -12.99
CA GLN A 190 4.52 1.60 -14.33
C GLN A 190 3.01 1.40 -14.36
N PHE A 191 2.36 1.86 -15.43
CA PHE A 191 0.94 1.65 -15.66
C PHE A 191 0.73 0.73 -16.86
N ASP A 192 0.08 -0.41 -16.62
CA ASP A 192 -0.40 -1.32 -17.67
C ASP A 192 -1.86 -0.96 -18.00
N GLU A 193 -2.03 -0.21 -19.10
CA GLU A 193 -3.33 0.25 -19.60
C GLU A 193 -4.26 -0.92 -19.97
N ASN A 194 -3.73 -2.04 -20.44
CA ASN A 194 -4.56 -3.16 -20.90
C ASN A 194 -5.25 -3.86 -19.73
N ASN A 195 -4.56 -3.94 -18.59
CA ASN A 195 -5.05 -4.64 -17.40
C ASN A 195 -5.50 -3.69 -16.27
N ASN A 196 -5.38 -2.37 -16.46
CA ASN A 196 -5.56 -1.34 -15.45
C ASN A 196 -4.76 -1.66 -14.16
N ILE A 197 -3.48 -1.97 -14.31
CA ILE A 197 -2.59 -2.28 -13.19
C ILE A 197 -1.55 -1.18 -13.03
N ILE A 198 -1.48 -0.58 -11.84
CA ILE A 198 -0.36 0.29 -11.44
C ILE A 198 0.60 -0.55 -10.62
N THR A 199 1.89 -0.54 -10.99
CA THR A 199 2.94 -1.21 -10.24
C THR A 199 3.96 -0.21 -9.75
N TYR A 200 4.26 -0.24 -8.46
CA TYR A 200 5.33 0.52 -7.83
C TYR A 200 6.50 -0.42 -7.52
N TYR A 201 7.68 -0.07 -8.02
CA TYR A 201 8.94 -0.77 -7.74
C TYR A 201 9.76 0.06 -6.77
N LEU A 202 10.22 -0.57 -5.69
CA LEU A 202 11.10 0.04 -4.70
C LEU A 202 12.56 -0.26 -5.03
N ASP A 203 13.39 0.77 -4.98
CA ASP A 203 14.84 0.63 -5.08
C ASP A 203 15.43 0.08 -3.76
N ASP A 204 16.75 0.07 -3.68
CA ASP A 204 17.43 -0.30 -2.45
C ASP A 204 17.35 0.80 -1.38
N VAL A 205 17.47 0.44 -0.10
CA VAL A 205 17.47 1.42 1.00
C VAL A 205 18.91 1.81 1.32
N PRO A 206 19.35 3.06 1.12
CA PRO A 206 20.64 3.50 1.63
C PRO A 206 20.63 3.42 3.15
N MET A 207 21.63 2.75 3.76
CA MET A 207 21.74 2.65 5.21
C MET A 207 23.01 3.36 5.65
N HIS A 208 22.86 4.31 6.57
CA HIS A 208 23.95 5.15 7.05
C HIS A 208 24.14 4.96 8.54
N VAL A 209 25.38 4.77 8.97
CA VAL A 209 25.73 4.90 10.38
C VAL A 209 26.05 6.36 10.64
N LYS A 210 25.39 6.91 11.64
CA LYS A 210 25.57 8.28 12.10
C LYS A 210 26.18 8.26 13.50
N LYS A 211 26.82 9.37 13.86
CA LYS A 211 27.35 9.59 15.19
C LYS A 211 27.00 10.97 15.70
N GLN A 212 26.96 11.11 17.01
CA GLN A 212 26.76 12.37 17.70
C GLN A 212 27.69 12.43 18.89
N LEU A 213 28.53 13.47 18.97
CA LEU A 213 29.32 13.74 20.16
C LEU A 213 28.38 14.12 21.30
N MET A 214 28.64 13.60 22.49
CA MET A 214 27.87 13.91 23.68
C MET A 214 28.75 14.61 24.72
N GLN A 215 28.17 15.57 25.42
CA GLN A 215 28.81 16.35 26.49
C GLN A 215 27.96 16.32 27.75
N TYR A 216 28.59 16.49 28.92
CA TYR A 216 27.85 16.67 30.15
C TYR A 216 27.31 18.10 30.25
N ASP A 217 26.01 18.24 30.50
CA ASP A 217 25.39 19.51 30.86
C ASP A 217 25.79 19.96 32.28
N GLU A 218 25.38 21.16 32.68
CA GLU A 218 25.64 21.70 34.03
C GLU A 218 25.02 20.85 35.16
N GLN A 219 24.05 20.00 34.83
CA GLN A 219 23.36 19.09 35.75
C GLN A 219 23.99 17.69 35.79
N GLY A 220 25.05 17.45 35.00
CA GLY A 220 25.74 16.17 34.91
C GLY A 220 24.99 15.13 34.06
N ASN A 221 24.02 15.53 33.25
CA ASN A 221 23.40 14.66 32.25
C ASN A 221 24.20 14.71 30.94
N LEU A 222 24.27 13.57 30.27
CA LEU A 222 24.93 13.47 28.97
C LEU A 222 23.95 13.92 27.87
N ILE A 223 24.25 15.04 27.19
CA ILE A 223 23.44 15.66 26.12
C ILE A 223 24.21 15.69 24.79
N ASP A 224 23.48 15.77 23.68
CA ASP A 224 24.06 15.85 22.34
C ASP A 224 24.72 17.23 22.12
N ASP A 225 25.96 17.25 21.62
CA ASP A 225 26.68 18.45 21.21
C ASP A 225 26.12 18.99 19.88
N VAL A 226 25.90 20.30 19.77
CA VAL A 226 25.31 20.90 18.56
C VAL A 226 26.37 21.18 17.48
N SER A 227 27.65 20.99 17.78
CA SER A 227 28.74 21.21 16.83
C SER A 227 29.02 19.97 15.94
N GLU A 228 28.32 19.86 14.82
CA GLU A 228 28.70 18.92 13.74
C GLU A 228 29.79 19.53 12.86
N LEU A 229 30.84 18.75 12.57
CA LEU A 229 31.86 19.08 11.57
C LEU A 229 31.63 18.23 10.32
N ASP A 230 31.54 18.87 9.15
CA ASP A 230 31.23 18.22 7.87
C ASP A 230 32.34 17.24 7.39
N ASP A 231 33.57 17.40 7.86
CA ASP A 231 34.73 16.55 7.53
C ASP A 231 35.37 15.97 8.79
N ASP A 232 34.69 14.98 9.36
CA ASP A 232 35.12 14.34 10.59
C ASP A 232 36.12 13.20 10.33
N HIS A 233 37.40 13.48 10.58
CA HIS A 233 38.50 12.51 10.55
C HIS A 233 38.81 11.89 11.92
N SER A 234 37.90 12.00 12.89
CA SER A 234 38.03 11.27 14.17
C SER A 234 37.93 9.76 13.95
N PRO A 235 38.48 8.94 14.87
CA PRO A 235 38.26 7.50 14.90
C PRO A 235 36.78 7.10 14.77
N GLU A 236 35.88 7.85 15.41
CA GLU A 236 34.45 7.64 15.31
C GLU A 236 33.90 7.97 13.92
N GLY A 237 34.40 9.05 13.30
CA GLY A 237 34.04 9.44 11.92
C GLY A 237 34.51 8.41 10.90
N GLU A 238 35.73 7.91 11.03
CA GLU A 238 36.25 6.83 10.20
C GLU A 238 35.44 5.54 10.37
N PHE A 239 35.04 5.21 11.61
CA PHE A 239 34.20 4.06 11.89
C PHE A 239 32.83 4.15 11.21
N THR A 240 32.14 5.29 11.34
CA THR A 240 30.82 5.47 10.71
C THR A 240 30.89 5.45 9.19
N GLN A 241 31.92 6.05 8.60
CA GLN A 241 32.16 6.01 7.16
C GLN A 241 32.43 4.58 6.66
N ALA A 242 33.29 3.83 7.35
CA ALA A 242 33.60 2.45 7.00
C ALA A 242 32.36 1.55 7.13
N PHE A 243 31.64 1.62 8.25
CA PHE A 243 30.43 0.83 8.46
C PHE A 243 29.36 1.16 7.41
N THR A 244 29.15 2.45 7.11
CA THR A 244 28.22 2.90 6.07
C THR A 244 28.62 2.36 4.69
N ARG A 245 29.89 2.50 4.31
CA ARG A 245 30.41 2.06 3.01
C ARG A 245 30.24 0.56 2.81
N TYR A 246 30.44 -0.23 3.87
CA TYR A 246 30.42 -1.69 3.80
C TYR A 246 29.14 -2.31 4.39
N TYR A 247 28.08 -1.52 4.61
CA TYR A 247 26.86 -1.97 5.33
C TYR A 247 26.29 -3.29 4.78
N ASP A 248 26.17 -3.41 3.45
CA ASP A 248 25.60 -4.60 2.82
C ASP A 248 26.54 -5.81 2.91
N GLN A 249 27.86 -5.59 2.80
CA GLN A 249 28.86 -6.62 2.98
C GLN A 249 28.83 -7.13 4.42
N ILE A 250 28.75 -6.24 5.41
CA ILE A 250 28.59 -6.58 6.83
C ILE A 250 27.29 -7.37 7.02
N GLY A 251 26.20 -6.88 6.45
CA GLY A 251 24.89 -7.52 6.50
C GLY A 251 24.84 -8.93 5.89
N SER A 252 25.74 -9.26 4.96
CA SER A 252 25.86 -10.64 4.46
C SER A 252 26.37 -11.64 5.51
N TYR A 253 27.03 -11.15 6.57
CA TYR A 253 27.46 -11.93 7.73
C TYR A 253 26.55 -11.73 8.95
N PHE A 254 25.76 -10.65 8.98
CA PHE A 254 24.81 -10.29 10.02
C PHE A 254 23.44 -9.97 9.41
N PRO A 255 22.61 -11.00 9.15
CA PRO A 255 21.39 -10.85 8.35
C PRO A 255 20.34 -9.89 8.96
N GLU A 256 20.44 -9.56 10.24
CA GLU A 256 19.60 -8.55 10.92
C GLU A 256 19.70 -7.18 10.27
N LEU A 257 20.90 -6.81 9.78
CA LEU A 257 21.13 -5.52 9.11
C LEU A 257 20.42 -5.47 7.76
N LEU A 258 20.53 -6.53 6.95
CA LEU A 258 19.82 -6.61 5.67
C LEU A 258 18.31 -6.73 5.87
N ARG A 259 17.89 -7.48 6.89
CA ARG A 259 16.48 -7.60 7.27
C ARG A 259 15.87 -6.24 7.61
N LEU A 260 16.62 -5.36 8.28
CA LEU A 260 16.14 -4.01 8.61
C LEU A 260 15.72 -3.24 7.35
N LYS A 261 16.50 -3.31 6.26
CA LYS A 261 16.16 -2.69 4.96
C LYS A 261 14.81 -3.19 4.45
N GLU A 262 14.59 -4.48 4.49
CA GLU A 262 13.38 -5.11 3.94
C GLU A 262 12.13 -4.82 4.79
N LEU A 263 12.26 -4.79 6.12
CA LEU A 263 11.16 -4.41 7.01
C LEU A 263 10.75 -2.95 6.82
N LEU A 264 11.70 -2.04 6.57
CA LEU A 264 11.41 -0.64 6.24
C LEU A 264 10.64 -0.53 4.91
N LYS A 265 11.03 -1.30 3.89
CA LYS A 265 10.29 -1.35 2.61
C LYS A 265 8.85 -1.81 2.80
N LEU A 266 8.58 -2.79 3.66
CA LEU A 266 7.20 -3.19 4.00
C LEU A 266 6.38 -2.02 4.56
N GLY A 267 7.00 -1.17 5.39
CA GLY A 267 6.37 0.06 5.89
C GLY A 267 6.01 1.05 4.77
N VAL A 268 6.88 1.20 3.76
CA VAL A 268 6.60 2.01 2.56
C VAL A 268 5.45 1.43 1.74
N LEU A 269 5.37 0.11 1.58
CA LEU A 269 4.24 -0.51 0.88
C LEU A 269 2.91 -0.21 1.56
N LEU A 270 2.88 -0.23 2.91
CA LEU A 270 1.70 0.17 3.67
C LEU A 270 1.33 1.65 3.43
N LEU A 271 2.31 2.55 3.29
CA LEU A 271 2.05 3.94 2.94
C LEU A 271 1.39 4.07 1.56
N PHE A 272 1.83 3.31 0.55
CA PHE A 272 1.16 3.28 -0.75
C PHE A 272 -0.28 2.77 -0.66
N ILE A 273 -0.53 1.72 0.13
CA ILE A 273 -1.89 1.19 0.34
C ILE A 273 -2.78 2.25 0.99
N ARG A 274 -2.31 2.91 2.06
CA ARG A 274 -3.07 3.97 2.75
C ARG A 274 -3.34 5.15 1.84
N SER A 275 -2.34 5.64 1.13
CA SER A 275 -2.50 6.75 0.18
C SER A 275 -3.51 6.40 -0.92
N THR A 276 -3.43 5.19 -1.48
CA THR A 276 -4.37 4.70 -2.48
C THR A 276 -5.80 4.66 -1.92
N PHE A 277 -5.97 4.13 -0.70
CA PHE A 277 -7.27 4.08 -0.04
C PHE A 277 -7.83 5.49 0.23
N GLU A 278 -7.03 6.40 0.77
CA GLU A 278 -7.45 7.79 1.01
C GLU A 278 -7.85 8.50 -0.28
N ASN A 279 -7.12 8.26 -1.37
CA ASN A 279 -7.47 8.80 -2.68
C ASN A 279 -8.80 8.22 -3.18
N ILE A 280 -9.02 6.91 -3.05
CA ILE A 280 -10.30 6.26 -3.39
C ILE A 280 -11.44 6.88 -2.57
N GLN A 281 -11.27 7.09 -1.26
CA GLN A 281 -12.29 7.72 -0.41
C GLN A 281 -12.56 9.17 -0.81
N LYS A 282 -11.54 9.95 -1.17
CA LYS A 282 -11.71 11.30 -1.73
C LYS A 282 -12.49 11.25 -3.04
N TYR A 283 -12.19 10.29 -3.92
CA TYR A 283 -12.95 10.10 -5.15
C TYR A 283 -14.41 9.77 -4.86
N ILE A 284 -14.69 8.83 -3.95
CA ILE A 284 -16.06 8.46 -3.51
C ILE A 284 -16.84 9.69 -3.03
N ASN A 285 -16.23 10.51 -2.18
CA ASN A 285 -16.87 11.70 -1.62
C ASN A 285 -17.11 12.81 -2.65
N ASN A 286 -16.30 12.84 -3.70
CA ASN A 286 -16.36 13.83 -4.78
C ASN A 286 -17.02 13.30 -6.06
N ILE A 287 -17.68 12.13 -6.02
CA ILE A 287 -18.45 11.65 -7.17
C ILE A 287 -19.56 12.69 -7.42
N ASN A 288 -19.41 13.42 -8.52
CA ASN A 288 -20.40 14.35 -9.02
C ASN A 288 -20.68 13.95 -10.48
N ILE A 289 -21.93 13.63 -10.77
CA ILE A 289 -22.33 13.27 -12.12
C ILE A 289 -23.03 14.47 -12.73
N GLU A 290 -22.41 15.02 -13.76
CA GLU A 290 -22.90 16.24 -14.40
C GLU A 290 -24.27 16.00 -15.05
N PHE A 291 -25.27 16.71 -14.53
CA PHE A 291 -26.64 16.72 -15.06
C PHE A 291 -26.68 17.02 -16.57
N HIS A 292 -25.79 17.90 -17.04
CA HIS A 292 -25.72 18.29 -18.45
C HIS A 292 -25.32 17.14 -19.37
N SER A 293 -24.33 16.32 -18.96
CA SER A 293 -23.88 15.16 -19.73
C SER A 293 -24.99 14.12 -19.93
N ILE A 294 -25.81 13.87 -18.90
CA ILE A 294 -26.96 12.97 -19.00
C ILE A 294 -28.06 13.58 -19.87
N ASN A 295 -28.33 14.87 -19.71
CA ASN A 295 -29.30 15.57 -20.55
C ASN A 295 -28.95 15.46 -22.05
N ASP A 296 -27.67 15.61 -22.39
CA ASP A 296 -27.20 15.53 -23.77
C ASP A 296 -27.29 14.10 -24.32
N TYR A 297 -27.01 13.09 -23.48
CA TYR A 297 -27.23 11.69 -23.83
C TYR A 297 -28.72 11.40 -24.13
N LEU A 298 -29.62 11.85 -23.26
CA LEU A 298 -31.07 11.68 -23.46
C LEU A 298 -31.56 12.44 -24.71
N GLN A 299 -31.06 13.64 -24.98
CA GLN A 299 -31.34 14.39 -26.21
C GLN A 299 -30.96 13.60 -27.47
N ARG A 300 -29.78 12.96 -27.48
CA ARG A 300 -29.36 12.11 -28.61
C ARG A 300 -30.30 10.94 -28.83
N ILE A 301 -30.70 10.25 -27.76
CA ILE A 301 -31.70 9.17 -27.85
C ILE A 301 -33.01 9.72 -28.41
N ARG A 302 -33.51 10.83 -27.87
CA ARG A 302 -34.78 11.42 -28.31
C ARG A 302 -34.80 11.75 -29.80
N ASN A 303 -33.67 12.22 -30.35
CA ASN A 303 -33.55 12.55 -31.77
C ASN A 303 -33.50 11.32 -32.68
N GLN A 304 -33.22 10.13 -32.13
CA GLN A 304 -33.17 8.88 -32.90
C GLN A 304 -34.51 8.13 -32.93
N ILE A 305 -35.51 8.58 -32.16
CA ILE A 305 -36.80 7.89 -32.03
C ILE A 305 -37.97 8.83 -32.36
N THR A 306 -38.98 8.28 -33.00
CA THR A 306 -40.30 8.91 -33.10
C THR A 306 -41.20 8.31 -32.01
N TYR A 307 -41.77 9.16 -31.16
CA TYR A 307 -42.70 8.74 -30.11
C TYR A 307 -43.56 9.92 -29.61
N PRO A 308 -44.88 9.75 -29.44
CA PRO A 308 -45.65 8.54 -29.77
C PRO A 308 -45.83 8.40 -31.29
N CYS A 309 -45.81 7.16 -31.79
CA CYS A 309 -46.13 6.81 -33.17
C CYS A 309 -47.66 6.80 -33.39
N GLU A 310 -48.44 6.40 -32.38
CA GLU A 310 -49.90 6.41 -32.45
C GLU A 310 -50.44 7.84 -32.30
N THR A 311 -50.46 8.57 -33.41
CA THR A 311 -51.17 9.86 -33.50
C THR A 311 -52.19 9.79 -34.63
N ASP A 312 -53.32 10.50 -34.49
CA ASP A 312 -54.31 10.54 -35.56
C ASP A 312 -53.73 11.08 -36.87
N SER A 313 -52.76 12.00 -36.79
CA SER A 313 -52.04 12.51 -37.98
C SER A 313 -51.26 11.40 -38.67
N GLU A 314 -50.51 10.60 -37.92
CA GLU A 314 -49.71 9.51 -38.45
C GLU A 314 -50.58 8.34 -38.97
N ILE A 315 -51.65 8.01 -38.25
CA ILE A 315 -52.66 7.03 -38.69
C ILE A 315 -53.25 7.46 -40.04
N ASN A 316 -53.66 8.73 -40.17
CA ASN A 316 -54.19 9.26 -41.42
C ASN A 316 -53.13 9.32 -42.52
N ARG A 317 -51.87 9.64 -42.19
CA ARG A 317 -50.74 9.66 -43.14
C ARG A 317 -50.51 8.28 -43.73
N ILE A 318 -50.36 7.26 -42.88
CA ILE A 318 -50.15 5.87 -43.31
C ILE A 318 -51.37 5.38 -44.10
N PHE A 319 -52.59 5.64 -43.61
CA PHE A 319 -53.82 5.30 -44.30
C PHE A 319 -53.88 5.90 -45.71
N ASN A 320 -53.61 7.20 -45.86
CA ASN A 320 -53.59 7.86 -47.15
C ASN A 320 -52.47 7.33 -48.06
N SER A 321 -51.30 6.99 -47.50
CA SER A 321 -50.21 6.34 -48.24
C SER A 321 -50.65 4.99 -48.80
N CYS A 322 -51.30 4.16 -47.98
CA CYS A 322 -51.81 2.87 -48.44
C CYS A 322 -52.85 3.01 -49.57
N LEU A 323 -53.69 4.06 -49.54
CA LEU A 323 -54.63 4.34 -50.61
C LEU A 323 -53.93 4.80 -51.89
N SER A 324 -52.96 5.71 -51.79
CA SER A 324 -52.19 6.19 -52.93
C SER A 324 -51.39 5.08 -53.60
N ASP A 325 -50.79 4.19 -52.81
CA ASP A 325 -50.00 3.06 -53.32
C ASP A 325 -50.84 2.06 -54.13
N GLN A 326 -52.15 2.05 -53.90
CA GLN A 326 -53.10 1.19 -54.61
C GLN A 326 -53.92 1.94 -55.67
N ASN A 327 -53.67 3.24 -55.90
CA ASN A 327 -54.47 4.12 -56.76
C ASN A 327 -55.98 4.14 -56.41
N ILE A 328 -56.33 3.99 -55.13
CA ILE A 328 -57.71 4.02 -54.65
C ILE A 328 -58.04 5.41 -54.10
N SER A 329 -59.14 6.00 -54.54
CA SER A 329 -59.63 7.27 -53.98
C SER A 329 -60.36 7.04 -52.66
N TYR A 330 -60.23 7.99 -51.72
CA TYR A 330 -60.92 7.94 -50.42
C TYR A 330 -62.44 7.70 -50.55
N SER A 331 -63.08 8.28 -51.57
CA SER A 331 -64.51 8.15 -51.82
C SER A 331 -64.95 6.76 -52.29
N GLN A 332 -64.01 5.91 -52.71
CA GLN A 332 -64.27 4.56 -53.21
C GLN A 332 -64.24 3.50 -52.10
N VAL A 333 -63.82 3.86 -50.88
CA VAL A 333 -63.68 2.92 -49.76
C VAL A 333 -64.91 3.03 -48.84
N PRO A 334 -65.65 1.94 -48.61
CA PRO A 334 -66.73 1.91 -47.62
C PRO A 334 -66.24 2.33 -46.23
N TYR A 335 -67.06 3.11 -45.50
CA TYR A 335 -66.70 3.64 -44.18
C TYR A 335 -66.27 2.55 -43.18
N GLU A 336 -66.91 1.37 -43.20
CA GLU A 336 -66.55 0.23 -42.34
C GLU A 336 -65.11 -0.24 -42.60
N GLN A 337 -64.70 -0.32 -43.87
CA GLN A 337 -63.34 -0.73 -44.25
C GLN A 337 -62.30 0.33 -43.87
N ILE A 338 -62.66 1.62 -43.94
CA ILE A 338 -61.81 2.72 -43.45
C ILE A 338 -61.54 2.55 -41.95
N ASN A 339 -62.59 2.31 -41.16
CA ASN A 339 -62.46 2.11 -39.72
C ASN A 339 -61.68 0.84 -39.37
N GLU A 340 -61.91 -0.26 -40.09
CA GLU A 340 -61.17 -1.50 -39.88
C GLU A 340 -59.68 -1.31 -40.16
N LEU A 341 -59.33 -0.68 -41.29
CA LEU A 341 -57.94 -0.43 -41.66
C LEU A 341 -57.26 0.54 -40.68
N LYS A 342 -57.92 1.64 -40.31
CA LYS A 342 -57.40 2.57 -39.29
C LYS A 342 -57.20 1.89 -37.93
N THR A 343 -58.07 0.96 -37.56
CA THR A 343 -57.92 0.15 -36.35
C THR A 343 -56.68 -0.75 -36.43
N LYS A 344 -56.47 -1.43 -37.58
CA LYS A 344 -55.26 -2.25 -37.80
C LYS A 344 -53.98 -1.42 -37.76
N ILE A 345 -53.96 -0.25 -38.41
CA ILE A 345 -52.82 0.69 -38.38
C ILE A 345 -52.55 1.13 -36.94
N ARG A 346 -53.60 1.53 -36.20
CA ARG A 346 -53.50 1.90 -34.78
C ARG A 346 -52.89 0.78 -33.94
N SER A 347 -53.35 -0.47 -34.10
CA SER A 347 -52.77 -1.61 -33.37
C SER A 347 -51.29 -1.81 -33.68
N GLN A 348 -50.87 -1.67 -34.94
CA GLN A 348 -49.45 -1.77 -35.31
C GLN A 348 -48.60 -0.65 -34.72
N LEU A 349 -49.11 0.60 -34.72
CA LEU A 349 -48.42 1.74 -34.11
C LEU A 349 -48.31 1.61 -32.59
N ILE A 350 -49.34 1.09 -31.91
CA ILE A 350 -49.29 0.78 -30.47
C ILE A 350 -48.19 -0.25 -30.17
N GLU A 351 -48.07 -1.30 -30.99
CA GLU A 351 -47.00 -2.29 -30.82
C GLU A 351 -45.61 -1.70 -31.11
N ALA A 352 -45.50 -0.82 -32.10
CA ALA A 352 -44.27 -0.08 -32.36
C ALA A 352 -43.88 0.83 -31.18
N ASP A 353 -44.84 1.53 -30.58
CA ASP A 353 -44.63 2.36 -29.38
C ASP A 353 -44.19 1.53 -28.18
N LYS A 354 -44.80 0.37 -27.94
CA LYS A 354 -44.36 -0.57 -26.89
C LYS A 354 -42.94 -1.05 -27.13
N SER A 355 -42.60 -1.39 -28.37
CA SER A 355 -41.26 -1.85 -28.76
C SER A 355 -40.22 -0.74 -28.56
N ASN A 356 -40.51 0.48 -29.00
CA ASN A 356 -39.63 1.63 -28.84
C ASN A 356 -39.40 1.97 -27.36
N LEU A 357 -40.47 2.01 -26.56
CA LEU A 357 -40.38 2.25 -25.12
C LEU A 357 -39.50 1.20 -24.44
N LYS A 358 -39.71 -0.09 -24.76
CA LYS A 358 -38.91 -1.18 -24.20
C LYS A 358 -37.43 -1.01 -24.55
N LYS A 359 -37.11 -0.81 -25.83
CA LYS A 359 -35.74 -0.64 -26.30
C LYS A 359 -35.03 0.53 -25.62
N VAL A 360 -35.66 1.70 -25.59
CA VAL A 360 -35.09 2.90 -24.94
C VAL A 360 -34.87 2.68 -23.45
N THR A 361 -35.80 2.00 -22.78
CA THR A 361 -35.64 1.65 -21.37
C THR A 361 -34.44 0.74 -21.16
N GLU A 362 -34.27 -0.28 -22.00
CA GLU A 362 -33.13 -1.22 -21.95
C GLU A 362 -31.80 -0.51 -22.23
N ASP A 363 -31.73 0.32 -23.27
CA ASP A 363 -30.53 1.09 -23.63
C ASP A 363 -30.10 2.04 -22.50
N ILE A 364 -31.05 2.71 -21.82
CA ILE A 364 -30.74 3.58 -20.68
C ILE A 364 -30.34 2.74 -19.46
N CYS A 365 -31.05 1.63 -19.18
CA CYS A 365 -30.71 0.72 -18.08
C CYS A 365 -29.29 0.18 -18.18
N GLU A 366 -28.87 -0.21 -19.39
CA GLU A 366 -27.53 -0.73 -19.68
C GLU A 366 -26.49 0.37 -19.52
N ALA A 367 -26.67 1.52 -20.18
CA ALA A 367 -25.71 2.62 -20.14
C ALA A 367 -25.57 3.25 -18.74
N CYS A 368 -26.62 3.19 -17.91
CA CYS A 368 -26.66 3.85 -16.61
C CYS A 368 -26.59 2.88 -15.41
N HIS A 369 -26.36 1.58 -15.66
CA HIS A 369 -26.26 0.53 -14.65
C HIS A 369 -27.46 0.43 -13.67
N CYS A 370 -28.68 0.74 -14.14
CA CYS A 370 -29.90 0.77 -13.31
C CYS A 370 -30.88 -0.37 -13.62
N ALA A 371 -30.38 -1.49 -14.16
CA ALA A 371 -31.18 -2.67 -14.54
C ALA A 371 -31.97 -3.33 -13.39
N HIS A 372 -31.67 -3.01 -12.13
CA HIS A 372 -32.39 -3.51 -10.96
C HIS A 372 -33.70 -2.73 -10.68
N GLN A 373 -33.93 -1.59 -11.35
CA GLN A 373 -35.08 -0.70 -11.14
C GLN A 373 -35.92 -0.49 -12.42
N THR A 374 -36.00 -1.52 -13.27
CA THR A 374 -36.62 -1.48 -14.61
C THR A 374 -38.05 -0.95 -14.63
N ALA A 375 -38.86 -1.20 -13.59
CA ALA A 375 -40.24 -0.71 -13.53
C ALA A 375 -40.31 0.82 -13.33
N THR A 376 -39.49 1.35 -12.42
CA THR A 376 -39.44 2.79 -12.11
C THR A 376 -38.92 3.56 -13.31
N ILE A 377 -37.79 3.13 -13.89
CA ILE A 377 -37.19 3.79 -15.04
C ILE A 377 -38.10 3.73 -16.27
N LYS A 378 -38.80 2.61 -16.53
CA LYS A 378 -39.78 2.54 -17.61
C LYS A 378 -40.85 3.62 -17.50
N THR A 379 -41.32 3.89 -16.28
CA THR A 379 -42.33 4.93 -16.01
C THR A 379 -41.76 6.32 -16.27
N LEU A 380 -40.54 6.59 -15.80
CA LEU A 380 -39.86 7.87 -16.02
C LEU A 380 -39.54 8.11 -17.50
N VAL A 381 -39.10 7.09 -18.22
CA VAL A 381 -38.87 7.13 -19.68
C VAL A 381 -40.19 7.40 -20.41
N LEU A 382 -41.28 6.74 -20.03
CA LEU A 382 -42.59 7.01 -20.62
C LEU A 382 -43.02 8.47 -20.43
N ASN A 383 -42.91 9.00 -19.22
CA ASN A 383 -43.25 10.40 -18.92
C ASN A 383 -42.35 11.38 -19.68
N TRP A 384 -41.07 11.06 -19.81
CA TRP A 384 -40.13 11.84 -20.60
C TRP A 384 -40.52 11.85 -22.09
N LEU A 385 -40.85 10.69 -22.68
CA LEU A 385 -41.20 10.60 -24.09
C LEU A 385 -42.54 11.25 -24.43
N LEU A 386 -43.54 11.15 -23.55
CA LEU A 386 -44.88 11.73 -23.76
C LEU A 386 -44.93 13.23 -23.45
N TYR A 387 -44.33 13.64 -22.34
CA TYR A 387 -44.54 14.96 -21.75
C TYR A 387 -43.27 15.81 -21.66
N ASN A 388 -42.15 15.31 -22.17
CA ASN A 388 -40.84 15.95 -22.08
C ASN A 388 -40.38 16.21 -20.62
N GLN A 389 -40.89 15.42 -19.67
CA GLN A 389 -40.54 15.50 -18.24
C GLN A 389 -39.20 14.81 -17.96
N LYS A 390 -38.10 15.42 -18.39
CA LYS A 390 -36.75 14.84 -18.28
C LYS A 390 -36.09 14.99 -16.91
N VAL A 391 -36.50 15.94 -16.08
CA VAL A 391 -35.79 16.29 -14.82
C VAL A 391 -35.77 15.11 -13.85
N GLU A 392 -36.91 14.46 -13.63
CA GLU A 392 -37.00 13.30 -12.72
C GLU A 392 -36.19 12.11 -13.23
N LEU A 393 -36.22 11.86 -14.55
CA LEU A 393 -35.42 10.81 -15.18
C LEU A 393 -33.92 11.09 -15.02
N ILE A 394 -33.47 12.33 -15.23
CA ILE A 394 -32.05 12.70 -15.07
C ILE A 394 -31.63 12.55 -13.61
N SER A 395 -32.42 13.08 -12.66
CA SER A 395 -32.12 12.95 -11.22
C SER A 395 -32.02 11.48 -10.79
N PHE A 396 -32.91 10.63 -11.31
CA PHE A 396 -32.86 9.20 -11.08
C PHE A 396 -31.57 8.56 -11.64
N ILE A 397 -31.21 8.87 -12.89
CA ILE A 397 -29.98 8.36 -13.53
C ILE A 397 -28.73 8.83 -12.78
N VAL A 398 -28.66 10.10 -12.41
CA VAL A 398 -27.57 10.66 -11.58
C VAL A 398 -27.42 9.82 -10.32
N HIS A 399 -28.52 9.62 -9.58
CA HIS A 399 -28.49 8.89 -8.32
C HIS A 399 -28.08 7.42 -8.51
N SER A 400 -28.59 6.73 -9.53
CA SER A 400 -28.22 5.34 -9.82
C SER A 400 -26.75 5.21 -10.18
N LEU A 401 -26.23 6.09 -11.03
CA LEU A 401 -24.82 6.08 -11.41
C LEU A 401 -23.90 6.45 -10.24
N GLU A 402 -24.30 7.40 -9.39
CA GLU A 402 -23.57 7.74 -8.16
C GLU A 402 -23.50 6.54 -7.23
N THR A 403 -24.63 5.87 -7.01
CA THR A 403 -24.71 4.67 -6.17
C THR A 403 -23.84 3.55 -6.74
N TYR A 404 -23.94 3.28 -8.03
CA TYR A 404 -23.11 2.29 -8.72
C TYR A 404 -21.61 2.58 -8.58
N LYS A 405 -21.19 3.83 -8.82
CA LYS A 405 -19.78 4.22 -8.65
C LYS A 405 -19.34 4.09 -7.20
N ARG A 406 -20.18 4.50 -6.22
CA ARG A 406 -19.87 4.34 -4.79
C ARG A 406 -19.71 2.88 -4.42
N GLU A 407 -20.59 1.99 -4.87
CA GLU A 407 -20.47 0.54 -4.62
C GLU A 407 -19.20 -0.02 -5.23
N GLN A 408 -18.89 0.36 -6.48
CA GLN A 408 -17.65 -0.04 -7.15
C GLN A 408 -16.42 0.39 -6.34
N TYR A 409 -16.30 1.67 -5.98
CA TYR A 409 -15.15 2.17 -5.22
C TYR A 409 -15.11 1.69 -3.75
N SER A 410 -16.26 1.50 -3.09
CA SER A 410 -16.31 0.92 -1.74
C SER A 410 -15.77 -0.50 -1.74
N SER A 411 -16.15 -1.32 -2.75
CA SER A 411 -15.59 -2.66 -2.90
C SER A 411 -14.06 -2.65 -3.12
N LEU A 412 -13.53 -1.64 -3.82
CA LEU A 412 -12.09 -1.44 -3.95
C LEU A 412 -11.44 -1.08 -2.61
N GLY A 413 -12.08 -0.21 -1.82
CA GLY A 413 -11.61 0.20 -0.51
C GLY A 413 -11.56 -0.95 0.50
N ASP A 414 -12.61 -1.77 0.56
CA ASP A 414 -12.67 -2.92 1.47
C ASP A 414 -11.61 -3.97 1.14
N ASN A 415 -11.37 -4.21 -0.15
CA ASN A 415 -10.29 -5.10 -0.61
C ASN A 415 -8.89 -4.58 -0.25
N CYS A 416 -8.71 -3.25 -0.15
CA CYS A 416 -7.45 -2.64 0.27
C CYS A 416 -7.20 -2.77 1.79
N LEU A 417 -8.25 -2.74 2.61
CA LEU A 417 -8.13 -2.80 4.09
C LEU A 417 -8.09 -4.23 4.63
N TYR A 418 -8.85 -5.14 4.04
CA TYR A 418 -9.08 -6.48 4.58
C TYR A 418 -8.42 -7.59 3.78
N GLY A 419 -7.50 -7.22 2.86
CA GLY A 419 -6.75 -8.10 1.95
C GLY A 419 -6.94 -9.58 2.25
N SER A 420 -7.95 -10.19 1.63
CA SER A 420 -8.19 -11.61 1.81
C SER A 420 -6.95 -12.32 1.25
N PRO A 421 -6.17 -13.04 2.07
CA PRO A 421 -5.04 -13.79 1.57
C PRO A 421 -5.59 -14.90 0.68
N SER A 422 -5.47 -14.74 -0.63
CA SER A 422 -5.73 -15.80 -1.61
C SER A 422 -4.47 -16.60 -1.89
#